data_AF-A0A899G1H6-F1
#
_entry.id   AF-A0A899G1H6-F1
#
_cell.length_a   1.000
_cell.length_b   1.000
_cell.length_c   1.000
_cell.angle_alpha   90.00
_cell.angle_beta   90.00
_cell.angle_gamma   90.00
#
_symmetry.space_group_name_H-M   'P 1'
#
loop_
_entity.id
_entity.type
_entity.pdbx_description
1 polymer ?
#
loop_
_entity_poly.entity_id
_entity_poly.type
_entity_poly.pdbx_seq_one_letter_code
_entity_poly.pdbx_strand_id
1 'polypeptide(L)'
;MPDQMLSEREAIRQYTAPKFGDLPESPPGNPSPILEKKFEYFRMLKEKNIHLNENLDNSTSSQNPYLLDKLINYVGIKDYYGSNLPEELQSWKELETLKMTKSEEKNTSSSETQDKPLAKSSQRDIHFASEQYSLKK
;
A
#
# COMPACT_ATOMS: atom_id res chain seq x y z
N MET A 1 -8.19 53.47 -27.04
CA MET A 1 -8.03 52.10 -26.49
C MET A 1 -7.01 51.40 -27.37
N PRO A 2 -5.80 51.08 -26.92
CA PRO A 2 -4.85 50.41 -27.78
C PRO A 2 -5.25 48.94 -27.94
N ASP A 3 -5.59 48.59 -29.17
CA ASP A 3 -5.88 47.25 -29.66
C ASP A 3 -4.54 46.48 -29.69
N GLN A 4 -4.20 45.81 -28.58
CA GLN A 4 -2.99 45.00 -28.50
C GLN A 4 -3.21 43.72 -29.32
N MET A 5 -2.73 43.73 -30.56
CA MET A 5 -2.63 42.53 -31.41
C MET A 5 -1.81 41.48 -30.65
N LEU A 6 -2.52 40.49 -30.10
CA LEU A 6 -1.91 39.33 -29.47
C LEU A 6 -0.98 38.64 -30.47
N SER A 7 0.18 38.20 -30.01
CA SER A 7 1.03 37.30 -30.80
C SER A 7 0.21 36.08 -31.24
N GLU A 8 0.43 35.57 -32.45
CA GLU A 8 -0.28 34.40 -32.98
C GLU A 8 -0.27 33.22 -32.00
N ARG A 9 0.86 33.00 -31.33
CA ARG A 9 1.01 31.98 -30.30
C ARG A 9 0.14 32.23 -29.08
N GLU A 10 -0.04 33.48 -28.70
CA GLU A 10 -0.84 33.88 -27.54
C GLU A 10 -2.33 33.78 -27.84
N ALA A 11 -2.73 34.14 -29.06
CA ALA A 11 -4.08 33.88 -29.56
C ALA A 11 -4.41 32.38 -29.53
N ILE A 12 -3.52 31.52 -30.08
CA ILE A 12 -3.71 30.07 -30.02
C ILE A 12 -3.87 29.59 -28.58
N ARG A 13 -2.99 30.02 -27.66
CA ARG A 13 -3.09 29.64 -26.23
C ARG A 13 -4.43 30.06 -25.61
N GLN A 14 -4.91 31.27 -25.86
CA GLN A 14 -6.18 31.73 -25.31
C GLN A 14 -7.39 30.92 -25.85
N TYR A 15 -7.37 30.56 -27.13
CA TYR A 15 -8.48 29.83 -27.76
C TYR A 15 -8.44 28.31 -27.53
N THR A 16 -7.26 27.73 -27.30
CA THR A 16 -7.09 26.27 -27.14
C THR A 16 -6.83 25.83 -25.71
N ALA A 17 -6.54 26.75 -24.78
CA ALA A 17 -6.37 26.37 -23.39
C ALA A 17 -7.70 25.83 -22.81
N PRO A 18 -7.68 24.70 -22.11
CA PRO A 18 -8.83 24.27 -21.32
C PRO A 18 -9.21 25.37 -20.32
N LYS A 19 -10.50 25.73 -20.29
CA LYS A 19 -11.05 26.71 -19.34
C LYS A 19 -11.09 26.07 -17.95
N PHE A 20 -10.00 26.18 -17.20
CA PHE A 20 -10.01 25.89 -15.77
C PHE A 20 -10.66 27.08 -15.04
N GLY A 21 -11.45 26.81 -14.01
CA GLY A 21 -11.90 27.85 -13.09
C GLY A 21 -10.72 28.47 -12.34
N ASP A 22 -10.95 29.62 -11.71
CA ASP A 22 -9.94 30.27 -10.87
C ASP A 22 -9.40 29.28 -9.83
N LEU A 23 -8.09 29.34 -9.58
CA LEU A 23 -7.48 28.53 -8.52
C LEU A 23 -8.16 28.90 -7.19
N PRO A 24 -8.52 27.92 -6.36
CA PRO A 24 -9.01 28.23 -5.02
C PRO A 24 -7.93 28.99 -4.24
N GLU A 25 -8.37 29.89 -3.36
CA GLU A 25 -7.46 30.53 -2.40
C GLU A 25 -6.71 29.44 -1.62
N SER A 26 -5.43 29.69 -1.34
CA SER A 26 -4.64 28.80 -0.49
C SER A 26 -5.38 28.59 0.84
N PRO A 27 -5.39 27.36 1.38
CA PRO A 27 -6.08 27.09 2.64
C PRO A 27 -5.59 28.03 3.76
N PRO A 28 -6.48 28.48 4.65
CA PRO A 28 -6.11 29.38 5.73
C PRO A 28 -5.21 28.65 6.74
N GLY A 29 -4.09 29.29 7.09
CA GLY A 29 -3.15 28.81 8.10
C GLY A 29 -1.75 28.61 7.54
N ASN A 30 -0.75 29.16 8.25
CA ASN A 30 0.64 28.82 7.97
C ASN A 30 0.92 27.39 8.41
N PRO A 31 1.80 26.65 7.71
CA PRO A 31 2.18 25.32 8.11
C PRO A 31 2.73 25.34 9.54
N SER A 32 2.52 24.25 10.30
CA SER A 32 3.06 24.17 11.65
C SER A 32 4.58 24.39 11.66
N PRO A 33 5.16 25.08 12.66
CA PRO A 33 6.60 25.39 12.69
C PRO A 33 7.48 24.13 12.73
N ILE A 34 6.93 23.02 13.21
CA ILE A 34 7.58 21.70 13.18
C ILE A 34 7.72 21.20 11.74
N LEU A 35 6.69 21.42 10.92
CA LEU A 35 6.68 21.00 9.52
C LEU A 35 7.65 21.85 8.69
N GLU A 36 7.68 23.17 8.93
CA GLU A 36 8.65 24.06 8.28
C GLU A 36 10.09 23.60 8.51
N LYS A 37 10.46 23.30 9.76
CA LYS A 37 11.80 22.76 10.09
C LYS A 37 12.12 21.45 9.37
N LYS A 38 11.13 20.54 9.23
CA LYS A 38 11.30 19.29 8.48
C LYS A 38 11.54 19.56 6.99
N PHE A 39 10.83 20.53 6.42
CA PHE A 39 11.03 20.93 5.02
C PHE A 39 12.37 21.60 4.78
N GLU A 40 12.82 22.48 5.68
CA GLU A 40 14.16 23.07 5.61
C GLU A 40 15.24 21.99 5.66
N TYR A 41 15.11 21.03 6.59
CA TYR A 41 16.02 19.90 6.68
C TYR A 41 16.04 19.07 5.38
N PHE A 42 14.87 18.74 4.81
CA PHE A 42 14.80 18.03 3.54
C PHE A 42 15.45 18.80 2.40
N ARG A 43 15.24 20.11 2.34
CA ARG A 43 15.89 20.98 1.35
C ARG A 43 17.41 20.96 1.49
N MET A 44 17.92 21.08 2.71
CA MET A 44 19.36 20.98 2.97
C MET A 44 19.94 19.63 2.54
N LEU A 45 19.21 18.52 2.74
CA LEU A 45 19.64 17.19 2.28
C LEU A 45 19.70 17.12 0.76
N LYS A 46 18.68 17.66 0.07
CA LYS A 46 18.63 17.69 -1.39
C LYS A 46 19.74 18.55 -1.99
N GLU A 47 20.02 19.72 -1.41
CA GLU A 47 21.14 20.57 -1.83
C GLU A 47 22.50 19.87 -1.66
N LYS A 48 22.62 18.98 -0.67
CA LYS A 48 23.81 18.14 -0.46
C LYS A 48 23.82 16.84 -1.29
N ASN A 49 22.84 16.64 -2.18
CA ASN A 49 22.64 15.40 -2.93
C ASN A 49 22.51 14.13 -2.06
N ILE A 50 22.04 14.27 -0.81
CA ILE A 50 21.79 13.14 0.08
C ILE A 50 20.35 12.68 -0.11
N HIS A 51 20.15 11.43 -0.52
CA HIS A 51 18.81 10.88 -0.68
C HIS A 51 18.24 10.45 0.68
N LEU A 52 17.05 10.94 1.03
CA LEU A 52 16.40 10.60 2.30
C LEU A 52 16.19 9.09 2.47
N ASN A 53 15.79 8.38 1.40
CA ASN A 53 15.63 6.93 1.46
C ASN A 53 16.97 6.20 1.70
N GLU A 54 18.08 6.66 1.13
CA GLU A 54 19.41 6.04 1.39
C GLU A 54 19.80 6.20 2.86
N ASN A 55 19.54 7.38 3.45
CA ASN A 55 19.80 7.60 4.86
C ASN A 55 18.85 6.78 5.76
N LEU A 56 17.58 6.62 5.36
CA LEU A 56 16.64 5.75 6.05
C LEU A 56 17.08 4.29 6.01
N ASP A 57 17.50 3.77 4.85
CA ASP A 57 17.93 2.38 4.67
C ASP A 57 19.20 2.06 5.49
N ASN A 58 20.09 3.05 5.63
CA ASN A 58 21.30 2.94 6.46
C ASN A 58 21.05 3.18 7.96
N SER A 59 19.86 3.65 8.35
CA SER A 59 19.53 3.93 9.74
C SER A 59 19.30 2.63 10.51
N THR A 60 19.93 2.50 11.68
CA THR A 60 19.77 1.34 12.58
C THR A 60 18.32 1.12 13.02
N SER A 61 17.51 2.17 13.07
CA SER A 61 16.08 2.05 13.38
C SER A 61 15.33 1.36 12.25
N SER A 62 15.61 1.70 10.99
CA SER A 62 14.96 1.11 9.81
C SER A 62 15.39 -0.35 9.60
N GLN A 63 16.66 -0.65 9.90
CA GLN A 63 17.21 -2.01 9.81
C GLN A 63 16.71 -2.96 10.89
N ASN A 64 15.98 -2.47 11.90
CA ASN A 64 15.39 -3.32 12.91
C ASN A 64 14.22 -4.12 12.30
N PRO A 65 14.32 -5.45 12.17
CA PRO A 65 13.27 -6.27 11.57
C PRO A 65 11.96 -6.24 12.37
N TYR A 66 12.02 -5.89 13.65
CA TYR A 66 10.85 -5.75 14.53
C TYR A 66 10.30 -4.33 14.60
N LEU A 67 10.82 -3.38 13.82
CA LEU A 67 10.33 -1.99 13.83
C LEU A 67 8.85 -1.95 13.43
N LEU A 68 8.50 -2.65 12.36
CA LEU A 68 7.14 -2.67 11.83
C LEU A 68 6.14 -3.14 12.89
N ASP A 69 6.43 -4.26 13.54
CA ASP A 69 5.59 -4.83 14.61
C ASP A 69 5.41 -3.85 15.77
N LYS A 70 6.47 -3.13 16.18
CA LYS A 70 6.39 -2.12 17.24
C LYS A 70 5.51 -0.93 16.83
N LEU A 71 5.64 -0.45 15.60
CA LEU A 71 4.81 0.65 15.09
C LEU A 71 3.34 0.25 15.02
N ILE A 72 3.06 -0.98 14.58
CA ILE A 72 1.71 -1.52 14.48
C ILE A 72 1.07 -1.68 15.87
N ASN A 73 1.82 -2.21 16.83
CA ASN A 73 1.39 -2.29 18.22
C ASN A 73 1.16 -0.90 18.83
N TYR A 74 2.00 0.09 18.49
CA TYR A 74 1.86 1.47 18.98
C TYR A 74 0.61 2.16 18.45
N VAL A 75 0.29 1.97 17.17
CA VAL A 75 -0.92 2.53 16.53
C VAL A 75 -2.17 1.72 16.90
N GLY A 76 -2.01 0.48 17.37
CA GLY A 76 -3.12 -0.40 17.73
C GLY A 76 -3.82 -1.02 16.53
N ILE A 77 -3.11 -1.21 15.40
CA ILE A 77 -3.64 -1.89 14.22
C ILE A 77 -3.74 -3.37 14.56
N LYS A 78 -4.98 -3.91 14.56
CA LYS A 78 -5.26 -5.29 14.94
C LYS A 78 -5.04 -6.29 13.81
N ASP A 79 -5.24 -5.85 12.57
CA ASP A 79 -5.20 -6.71 11.37
C ASP A 79 -4.29 -6.09 10.31
N TYR A 80 -3.19 -6.78 10.00
CA TYR A 80 -2.18 -6.36 9.02
C TYR A 80 -2.71 -6.37 7.59
N TYR A 81 -3.71 -7.19 7.30
CA TYR A 81 -4.34 -7.33 5.99
C TYR A 81 -5.75 -6.73 5.96
N GLY A 82 -6.15 -6.08 7.07
CA GLY A 82 -7.44 -5.47 7.23
C GLY A 82 -7.61 -4.21 6.37
N SER A 83 -8.86 -3.82 6.14
CA SER A 83 -9.17 -2.54 5.51
C SER A 83 -9.09 -1.39 6.52
N ASN A 84 -8.58 -0.24 6.10
CA ASN A 84 -8.65 1.02 6.86
C ASN A 84 -10.05 1.67 6.80
N LEU A 85 -11.01 1.06 6.10
CA LEU A 85 -12.39 1.52 6.09
C LEU A 85 -13.05 1.29 7.45
N PRO A 86 -13.93 2.19 7.92
CA PRO A 86 -14.82 1.92 9.05
C PRO A 86 -15.52 0.58 8.89
N GLU A 87 -15.74 -0.12 10.02
CA GLU A 87 -16.31 -1.48 10.03
C GLU A 87 -17.67 -1.55 9.33
N GLU A 88 -18.45 -0.47 9.43
CA GLU A 88 -19.73 -0.26 8.72
C GLU A 88 -19.62 -0.31 7.19
N LEU A 89 -18.44 -0.01 6.62
CA LEU A 89 -18.19 0.02 5.18
C LEU A 89 -17.46 -1.25 4.69
N GLN A 90 -17.20 -2.23 5.58
CA GLN A 90 -16.51 -3.48 5.26
C GLN A 90 -17.50 -4.61 4.90
N SER A 91 -18.47 -4.32 4.02
CA SER A 91 -19.51 -5.28 3.60
C SER A 91 -18.96 -6.58 2.97
N TRP A 92 -17.72 -6.58 2.50
CA TRP A 92 -17.06 -7.77 1.97
C TRP A 92 -16.76 -8.84 3.05
N LYS A 93 -16.63 -8.45 4.33
CA LYS A 93 -16.45 -9.42 5.43
C LYS A 93 -17.69 -10.30 5.63
N GLU A 94 -18.89 -9.75 5.42
CA GLU A 94 -20.14 -10.52 5.46
C GLU A 94 -20.21 -11.57 4.33
N LEU A 95 -19.55 -11.31 3.20
CA LEU A 95 -19.49 -12.25 2.08
C LEU A 95 -18.55 -13.43 2.36
N GLU A 96 -17.53 -13.24 3.21
CA GLU A 96 -16.61 -14.31 3.61
C GLU A 96 -17.25 -15.25 4.63
N THR A 97 -17.97 -14.72 5.61
CA THR A 97 -18.69 -15.54 6.61
C THR A 97 -19.75 -16.42 5.95
N LEU A 98 -20.47 -15.91 4.95
CA LEU A 98 -21.46 -16.68 4.17
C LEU A 98 -20.85 -17.81 3.33
N LYS A 99 -19.58 -17.70 2.91
CA LYS A 99 -18.90 -18.80 2.20
C LYS A 99 -18.55 -19.95 3.13
N MET A 100 -18.15 -19.63 4.37
CA MET A 100 -17.79 -20.62 5.38
C MET A 100 -19.01 -21.42 5.83
N THR A 101 -20.11 -20.77 6.17
CA THR A 101 -21.36 -21.46 6.58
C THR A 101 -21.91 -22.36 5.47
N LYS A 102 -21.88 -21.89 4.22
CA LYS A 102 -22.32 -22.68 3.06
C LYS A 102 -21.43 -23.89 2.76
N SER A 103 -20.17 -23.86 3.19
CA SER A 103 -19.27 -25.02 3.10
C SER A 103 -19.47 -26.01 4.27
N GLU A 104 -19.82 -25.52 5.46
CA GLU A 104 -20.15 -26.33 6.64
C GLU A 104 -21.48 -27.08 6.47
N GLU A 105 -22.51 -26.45 5.90
CA GLU A 105 -23.79 -27.08 5.57
C GLU A 105 -23.65 -28.23 4.55
N LYS A 106 -22.70 -28.11 3.61
CA LYS A 106 -22.40 -29.17 2.63
C LYS A 106 -21.65 -30.35 3.25
N ASN A 107 -20.86 -30.11 4.29
CA ASN A 107 -20.11 -31.14 4.98
C ASN A 107 -20.97 -31.90 6.02
N THR A 108 -21.97 -31.27 6.62
CA THR A 108 -22.90 -31.90 7.58
C THR A 108 -23.99 -32.73 6.92
N SER A 109 -24.35 -32.45 5.67
CA SER A 109 -25.32 -33.26 4.90
C SER A 109 -24.71 -34.51 4.25
N SER A 110 -23.38 -34.66 4.27
CA SER A 110 -22.68 -35.78 3.63
C SER A 110 -22.18 -36.86 4.62
N SER A 111 -22.34 -36.67 5.93
CA SER A 111 -21.85 -37.61 6.96
C SER A 111 -22.86 -38.69 7.39
N GLU A 112 -24.06 -38.74 6.81
CA GLU A 112 -25.13 -39.65 7.26
C GLU A 112 -25.26 -40.96 6.45
N THR A 113 -24.37 -41.21 5.49
CA THR A 113 -24.23 -42.57 4.92
C THR A 113 -22.77 -42.91 4.61
N GLN A 114 -22.43 -44.18 4.84
CA GLN A 114 -21.20 -44.90 4.50
C GLN A 114 -20.12 -45.02 5.60
N ASP A 115 -20.42 -45.85 6.60
CA ASP A 115 -19.40 -46.71 7.21
C ASP A 115 -18.84 -47.67 6.14
N LYS A 116 -17.63 -47.41 5.64
CA LYS A 116 -16.84 -48.38 4.86
C LYS A 116 -15.34 -48.13 5.08
N PRO A 117 -14.53 -49.14 5.47
CA PRO A 117 -13.17 -48.89 5.94
C PRO A 117 -12.16 -48.63 4.81
N LEU A 118 -11.33 -47.60 5.07
CA LEU A 118 -9.93 -47.37 4.74
C LEU A 118 -9.39 -47.69 3.32
N ALA A 119 -9.06 -46.64 2.55
CA ALA A 119 -8.04 -46.70 1.51
C ALA A 119 -6.98 -45.61 1.78
N LYS A 120 -5.73 -46.03 2.02
CA LYS A 120 -4.58 -45.16 2.23
C LYS A 120 -4.30 -44.38 0.95
N SER A 121 -4.45 -43.05 0.97
CA SER A 121 -4.02 -42.19 -0.12
C SER A 121 -2.49 -42.16 -0.15
N SER A 122 -1.90 -42.61 -1.26
CA SER A 122 -0.45 -42.57 -1.49
C SER A 122 0.02 -41.12 -1.58
N GLN A 123 0.67 -40.65 -0.52
CA GLN A 123 1.34 -39.36 -0.51
C GLN A 123 2.55 -39.48 -1.44
N ARG A 124 2.61 -38.67 -2.50
CA ARG A 124 3.77 -38.68 -3.41
C ARG A 124 4.89 -37.89 -2.75
N ASP A 125 5.98 -38.57 -2.42
CA ASP A 125 7.21 -37.95 -1.93
C ASP A 125 7.82 -37.10 -3.04
N ILE A 126 7.93 -35.78 -2.81
CA ILE A 126 8.57 -34.85 -3.73
C ILE A 126 10.03 -34.73 -3.28
N HIS A 127 10.94 -35.34 -4.03
CA HIS A 127 12.38 -35.17 -3.82
C HIS A 127 12.87 -33.87 -4.46
N PHE A 128 13.31 -32.93 -3.63
CA PHE A 128 13.94 -31.70 -4.08
C PHE A 128 15.45 -31.94 -4.22
N ALA A 129 15.99 -31.84 -5.43
CA ALA A 129 17.44 -31.86 -5.66
C ALA A 129 17.98 -30.43 -5.57
N SER A 130 18.91 -30.18 -4.64
CA SER A 130 19.66 -28.93 -4.60
C SER A 130 20.76 -28.95 -5.69
N GLU A 131 20.67 -28.06 -6.68
CA GLU A 131 21.81 -27.80 -7.56
C GLU A 131 22.91 -27.09 -6.75
N GLN A 132 24.06 -27.75 -6.62
CA GLN A 132 25.24 -27.18 -6.01
C GLN A 132 25.86 -26.20 -7.00
N TYR A 133 25.80 -24.90 -6.70
CA TYR A 133 26.54 -23.89 -7.46
C TYR A 133 28.05 -24.10 -7.25
N SER A 134 28.72 -24.59 -8.29
CA SER A 134 30.16 -24.75 -8.32
C SER A 134 30.83 -23.38 -8.49
N LEU A 135 31.36 -22.84 -7.40
CA LEU A 135 32.26 -21.69 -7.39
C LEU A 135 33.57 -22.08 -8.11
N LYS A 136 33.73 -21.65 -9.36
CA LYS A 136 35.04 -21.68 -10.02
C LYS A 136 35.95 -20.66 -9.34
N LYS A 137 37.07 -21.15 -8.79
CA LYS A 137 38.19 -20.36 -8.28
C LYS A 137 38.96 -19.70 -9.42
#